data_AF-X8BHL9-F1
#
_entry.id   AF-X8BHL9-F1
#
_cell.length_a   1.000
_cell.length_b   1.000
_cell.length_c   1.000
_cell.angle_alpha   90.00
_cell.angle_beta   90.00
_cell.angle_gamma   90.00
#
_symmetry.space_group_name_H-M   'P 1'
#
loop_
_entity.id
_entity.type
_entity.pdbx_description
1 polymer ?
#
loop_
_entity_poly.entity_id
_entity_poly.type
_entity_poly.pdbx_seq_one_letter_code
_entity_poly.pdbx_strand_id
1 'polypeptide(L)'
;MTHDLLDVFTLADRVLVLESGRVAETGPVADVLTAPRSHFGARIAGVNLVNGTIGPDGALHARSGALWQGTAAEDLACGQAAVAVFAPAAVAVYREAPHGSPATQWK
;
A
#
# COMPACT_ATOMS: atom_id res chain seq x y z
N MET A 1 15.12 5.01 -24.81
CA MET A 1 14.59 4.46 -23.56
C MET A 1 13.93 5.61 -22.82
N THR A 2 12.61 5.60 -22.74
CA THR A 2 11.84 6.67 -22.09
C THR A 2 12.06 6.57 -20.58
N HIS A 3 12.56 7.64 -19.98
CA HIS A 3 12.87 7.73 -18.54
C HIS A 3 11.70 8.36 -17.77
N ASP A 4 10.61 8.70 -18.45
CA ASP A 4 9.40 9.21 -17.83
C ASP A 4 8.35 8.11 -17.73
N LEU A 5 8.05 7.73 -16.49
CA LEU A 5 7.08 6.69 -16.19
C LEU A 5 5.66 7.14 -16.58
N LEU A 6 5.34 8.44 -16.55
CA LEU A 6 4.04 8.94 -16.97
C LEU A 6 3.78 8.67 -18.46
N ASP A 7 4.79 8.84 -19.31
CA ASP A 7 4.66 8.58 -20.74
C ASP A 7 4.31 7.10 -21.00
N VAL A 8 4.95 6.18 -20.28
CA VAL A 8 4.68 4.74 -20.40
C VAL A 8 3.23 4.41 -20.06
N PHE A 9 2.63 5.09 -19.07
CA PHE A 9 1.24 4.85 -18.67
C PHE A 9 0.21 5.47 -19.61
N THR A 10 0.54 6.58 -20.27
CA THR A 10 -0.37 7.18 -21.27
C THR A 10 -0.43 6.38 -22.56
N LEU A 11 0.61 5.60 -22.87
CA LEU A 11 0.73 4.83 -24.11
C LEU A 11 0.32 3.36 -23.98
N ALA A 12 0.32 2.80 -22.78
CA ALA A 12 0.06 1.38 -22.55
C ALA A 12 -1.32 1.13 -21.93
N ASP A 13 -2.09 0.21 -22.50
CA ASP A 13 -3.37 -0.21 -21.92
C ASP A 13 -3.20 -1.08 -20.66
N ARG A 14 -2.06 -1.79 -20.56
CA ARG A 14 -1.74 -2.75 -19.49
C ARG A 14 -0.28 -2.64 -19.08
N VAL A 15 -0.02 -2.91 -17.80
CA VAL A 15 1.32 -2.92 -17.22
C VAL A 15 1.61 -4.25 -16.55
N LEU A 16 2.87 -4.69 -16.66
CA LEU A 16 3.47 -5.78 -15.91
C LEU A 16 4.50 -5.17 -14.96
N VAL A 17 4.29 -5.28 -13.66
CA VAL A 17 5.23 -4.82 -12.64
C VAL A 17 6.08 -5.99 -12.19
N LEU A 18 7.39 -5.84 -12.33
CA LEU A 18 8.39 -6.78 -11.81
C LEU A 18 9.03 -6.20 -10.54
N GLU A 19 9.04 -6.99 -9.48
CA GLU A 19 9.72 -6.66 -8.21
C GLU A 19 10.62 -7.82 -7.79
N SER A 20 11.88 -7.54 -7.48
CA SER A 20 12.89 -8.55 -7.12
C SER A 20 12.99 -9.72 -8.12
N GLY A 21 12.80 -9.44 -9.42
CA GLY A 21 12.86 -10.45 -10.48
C GLY A 21 11.64 -11.35 -10.58
N ARG A 22 10.54 -11.04 -9.90
CA ARG A 22 9.26 -11.77 -9.98
C ARG A 22 8.15 -10.83 -10.44
N VAL A 23 7.12 -11.39 -11.08
CA VAL A 23 5.88 -10.66 -11.38
C VAL A 23 5.19 -10.31 -10.08
N ALA A 24 5.16 -9.02 -9.76
CA ALA A 24 4.52 -8.48 -8.56
C ALA A 24 3.07 -8.10 -8.84
N GLU A 25 2.79 -7.56 -10.03
CA GLU A 25 1.45 -7.12 -10.40
C GLU A 25 1.28 -7.11 -11.92
N THR A 26 0.08 -7.36 -12.42
CA THR A 26 -0.24 -7.26 -13.85
C THR A 26 -1.69 -6.87 -14.01
N GLY A 27 -1.97 -5.84 -14.80
CA GLY A 27 -3.34 -5.37 -14.99
C GLY A 27 -3.42 -4.14 -15.88
N PRO A 28 -4.64 -3.64 -16.12
CA PRO A 28 -4.85 -2.33 -16.73
C PRO A 28 -4.10 -1.24 -15.96
N VAL A 29 -3.55 -0.27 -16.68
CA VAL A 29 -2.82 0.84 -16.06
C VAL A 29 -3.71 1.59 -15.06
N ALA A 30 -4.98 1.82 -15.41
CA ALA A 30 -5.94 2.48 -14.53
C ALA A 30 -6.11 1.75 -13.19
N ASP A 31 -6.14 0.41 -13.18
CA ASP A 31 -6.31 -0.38 -11.96
C ASP A 31 -5.05 -0.32 -11.08
N VAL A 32 -3.87 -0.41 -11.70
CA VAL A 32 -2.58 -0.32 -10.97
C VAL A 32 -2.37 1.07 -10.37
N LEU A 33 -2.90 2.11 -11.02
CA LEU A 33 -2.83 3.49 -10.48
C LEU A 33 -3.88 3.77 -9.42
N THR A 34 -5.07 3.17 -9.51
CA THR A 34 -6.18 3.46 -8.57
C THR A 34 -6.17 2.56 -7.33
N ALA A 35 -5.72 1.30 -7.47
CA ALA A 35 -5.65 0.33 -6.38
C ALA A 35 -4.36 -0.52 -6.49
N PRO A 36 -3.17 0.09 -6.35
CA PRO A 36 -1.89 -0.59 -6.51
C PRO A 36 -1.73 -1.73 -5.50
N ARG A 37 -1.27 -2.89 -5.98
CA ARG A 37 -0.99 -4.09 -5.15
C ARG A 37 0.50 -4.33 -4.93
N SER A 38 1.36 -3.63 -5.68
CA SER A 38 2.81 -3.66 -5.57
C SER A 38 3.38 -2.36 -5.00
N HIS A 39 4.53 -2.43 -4.31
CA HIS A 39 5.20 -1.22 -3.81
C HIS A 39 5.61 -0.27 -4.95
N PHE A 40 5.96 -0.82 -6.11
CA PHE A 40 6.28 -0.02 -7.30
C PHE A 40 5.03 0.67 -7.88
N GLY A 41 3.91 -0.04 -8.02
CA GLY A 41 2.63 0.57 -8.42
C GLY A 41 2.21 1.69 -7.46
N ALA A 42 2.35 1.46 -6.15
CA ALA A 42 2.05 2.45 -5.12
C ALA A 42 2.89 3.71 -5.23
N ARG A 43 4.21 3.57 -5.47
CA ARG A 43 5.12 4.70 -5.70
C ARG A 43 4.64 5.59 -6.85
N ILE A 44 4.18 4.98 -7.92
CA ILE A 44 3.72 5.66 -9.13
C ILE A 44 2.36 6.32 -8.90
N ALA A 45 1.45 5.63 -8.23
CA ALA A 45 0.17 6.17 -7.81
C ALA A 45 0.28 7.27 -6.73
N GLY A 46 1.48 7.49 -6.18
CA GLY A 46 1.71 8.47 -5.12
C GLY A 46 1.12 8.06 -3.77
N VAL A 47 0.98 6.75 -3.52
CA VAL A 47 0.46 6.19 -2.27
C VAL A 47 1.51 5.36 -1.55
N ASN A 48 1.37 5.25 -0.23
CA ASN A 48 2.15 4.31 0.56
C ASN A 48 1.41 2.98 0.66
N LEU A 49 2.18 1.90 0.68
CA LEU A 49 1.68 0.54 0.72
C LEU A 49 2.39 -0.26 1.81
N VAL A 50 1.63 -0.91 2.68
CA VAL A 50 2.16 -1.80 3.71
C VAL A 50 1.56 -3.18 3.57
N ASN A 51 2.42 -4.17 3.40
CA ASN A 51 2.05 -5.58 3.28
C ASN A 51 2.02 -6.25 4.66
N GLY A 52 1.00 -7.07 4.90
CA GLY A 52 0.87 -7.82 6.14
C GLY A 52 -0.19 -8.91 6.09
N THR A 53 -0.52 -9.42 7.27
CA THR A 53 -1.56 -10.42 7.48
C THR A 53 -2.58 -9.89 8.46
N ILE A 54 -3.86 -10.16 8.25
CA ILE A 54 -4.91 -9.73 9.18
C ILE A 54 -4.85 -10.56 10.46
N GLY A 55 -4.68 -9.88 11.58
CA GLY A 55 -4.69 -10.46 12.91
C GLY A 55 -6.12 -10.77 13.40
N PRO A 56 -6.23 -11.49 14.53
CA PRO A 56 -7.53 -11.81 15.15
C PRO A 56 -8.26 -10.56 15.68
N ASP A 57 -7.53 -9.47 15.88
CA ASP A 57 -8.02 -8.14 16.25
C ASP A 57 -8.50 -7.31 15.05
N GLY A 58 -8.43 -7.86 13.83
CA GLY A 58 -8.76 -7.16 12.59
C GLY A 58 -7.70 -6.16 12.14
N ALA A 59 -6.60 -6.00 12.89
CA ALA A 59 -5.49 -5.15 12.51
C ALA A 59 -4.61 -5.85 11.47
N LEU A 60 -3.97 -5.08 10.59
CA LEU A 60 -2.95 -5.58 9.69
C LEU A 60 -1.61 -5.68 10.42
N HIS A 61 -1.09 -6.90 10.54
CA HIS A 61 0.20 -7.21 11.15
C HIS A 61 1.25 -7.24 10.03
N ALA A 62 2.05 -6.18 9.94
CA ALA A 62 3.11 -6.09 8.94
C ALA A 62 4.32 -6.95 9.33
N ARG A 63 5.13 -7.35 8.34
CA ARG A 63 6.36 -8.14 8.58
C ARG A 63 7.38 -7.47 9.49
N SER A 64 7.32 -6.14 9.63
CA SER A 64 8.17 -5.38 10.55
C SER A 64 7.76 -5.53 12.02
N GLY A 65 6.67 -6.26 12.33
CA GLY A 65 6.06 -6.31 13.66
C GLY A 65 5.10 -5.15 13.95
N ALA A 66 4.92 -4.27 12.96
CA ALA A 66 4.05 -3.12 13.03
C ALA A 66 2.56 -3.53 12.96
N LEU A 67 1.73 -2.96 13.83
CA LEU A 67 0.28 -3.14 13.84
C LEU A 67 -0.40 -1.92 13.21
N TRP A 68 -1.20 -2.14 12.18
CA TRP A 68 -1.91 -1.10 11.46
C TRP A 68 -3.42 -1.27 11.63
N GLN A 69 -4.08 -0.22 12.10
CA GLN A 69 -5.54 -0.16 12.14
C GLN A 69 -6.06 0.76 11.04
N GLY A 70 -7.21 0.40 10.46
CA GLY A 70 -7.81 1.15 9.37
C GLY A 70 -9.19 0.62 9.02
N THR A 71 -9.79 1.20 7.99
CA THR A 71 -11.05 0.72 7.44
C THR A 71 -10.74 -0.24 6.29
N ALA A 72 -11.24 -1.46 6.36
CA ALA A 72 -11.10 -2.43 5.28
C ALA A 72 -12.08 -2.08 4.15
N ALA A 73 -11.62 -2.21 2.89
CA ALA A 73 -12.46 -1.98 1.72
C ALA A 73 -13.46 -3.14 1.47
N GLU A 74 -13.16 -4.32 2.01
CA GLU A 74 -13.93 -5.55 1.91
C GLU A 74 -13.80 -6.35 3.23
N ASP A 75 -14.64 -7.35 3.44
CA ASP A 75 -14.56 -8.21 4.63
C ASP A 75 -13.29 -9.07 4.56
N LEU A 76 -12.34 -8.81 5.48
CA LEU A 76 -11.07 -9.53 5.56
C LEU A 76 -11.11 -10.57 6.68
N ALA A 77 -10.67 -11.80 6.37
CA ALA A 77 -10.58 -12.87 7.36
C ALA A 77 -9.25 -12.84 8.13
N CYS A 78 -9.27 -13.28 9.39
CA CYS A 78 -8.05 -13.51 10.16
C CYS A 78 -7.14 -14.51 9.42
N GLY A 79 -5.84 -14.21 9.35
CA GLY A 79 -4.85 -14.99 8.62
C GLY A 79 -4.77 -14.67 7.13
N GLN A 80 -5.67 -13.83 6.59
CA GLN A 80 -5.64 -13.41 5.18
C GLN A 80 -4.49 -12.44 4.93
N ALA A 81 -3.76 -12.64 3.82
CA ALA A 81 -2.79 -11.67 3.33
C ALA A 81 -3.53 -10.41 2.85
N ALA A 82 -3.08 -9.24 3.31
CA ALA A 82 -3.74 -7.98 3.00
C ALA A 82 -2.71 -6.85 2.87
N VAL A 83 -3.20 -5.75 2.32
CA VAL A 83 -2.40 -4.58 1.98
C VAL A 83 -3.10 -3.33 2.48
N ALA A 84 -2.43 -2.55 3.31
CA ALA A 84 -2.89 -1.21 3.67
C ALA A 84 -2.36 -0.20 2.64
N VAL A 85 -3.27 0.63 2.12
CA VAL A 85 -2.95 1.70 1.16
C VAL A 85 -3.40 3.03 1.75
N PHE A 86 -2.53 4.03 1.75
CA PHE A 86 -2.85 5.37 2.26
C PHE A 86 -2.05 6.45 1.54
N ALA A 87 -2.63 7.64 1.42
CA ALA A 87 -1.93 8.80 0.90
C ALA A 87 -0.79 9.22 1.86
N PRO A 88 0.37 9.67 1.37
CA PRO A 88 1.44 10.19 2.23
C PRO A 88 0.98 11.32 3.16
N ALA A 89 0.03 12.14 2.70
CA ALA A 89 -0.56 13.22 3.50
C ALA A 89 -1.38 12.73 4.70
N ALA A 90 -1.80 11.46 4.74
CA ALA A 90 -2.49 10.86 5.88
C ALA A 90 -1.54 10.43 7.02
N VAL A 91 -0.22 10.56 6.83
CA VAL A 91 0.79 10.25 7.85
C VAL A 91 1.12 11.50 8.65
N ALA A 92 0.95 11.44 9.97
CA ALA A 92 1.45 12.45 10.89
C ALA A 92 2.65 11.89 11.67
N VAL A 93 3.72 12.67 11.76
CA VAL A 93 4.92 12.35 12.54
C VAL A 93 5.02 13.32 13.70
N TYR A 94 5.10 12.80 14.92
CA TYR A 94 5.24 13.60 16.14
C TYR A 94 6.61 13.33 16.78
N ARG A 95 7.25 14.38 17.33
CA ARG A 95 8.51 14.22 18.09
C ARG A 95 8.30 13.63 19.48
N GLU A 96 7.12 13.84 20.05
CA GLU A 96 6.67 13.28 21.32
C GLU A 96 5.35 12.55 21.08
N ALA A 97 5.07 11.49 21.85
CA ALA A 97 3.84 10.72 21.67
C ALA A 97 2.61 11.63 21.86
N PRO A 98 1.72 11.73 20.86
CA PRO A 98 0.61 12.67 20.92
C PRO A 98 -0.37 12.31 22.05
N HIS A 99 -0.69 13.29 22.88
CA HIS A 99 -1.63 13.26 24.02
C HIS A 99 -3.11 13.39 23.57
N GLY A 100 -3.52 12.52 22.65
CA GLY A 100 -4.89 12.36 22.16
C GLY A 100 -4.90 11.27 21.10
N SER A 101 -5.99 10.52 20.94
CA SER A 101 -6.05 9.32 20.08
C SER A 101 -5.78 9.63 18.60
N PRO A 102 -4.59 9.27 18.06
CA PRO A 102 -4.40 9.17 16.63
C PRO A 102 -4.75 7.73 16.24
N ALA A 103 -5.29 7.52 15.05
CA ALA A 103 -5.75 6.21 14.61
C ALA A 103 -4.64 5.12 14.55
N THR A 104 -3.36 5.48 14.70
CA THR A 104 -2.26 4.54 14.94
C THR A 104 -1.07 5.28 15.59
N GLN A 105 -0.49 4.75 16.67
CA GLN A 105 0.72 5.28 17.33
C GLN A 105 1.90 4.29 17.21
N TRP A 106 3.11 4.82 17.06
CA TRP A 106 4.36 4.07 16.98
C TRP A 106 5.30 4.50 18.12
N LYS A 107 6.01 3.55 18.73
CA LYS A 107 7.09 3.79 19.70
C LYS A 107 8.42 3.30 19.13
#